data_AF-A0A952FH88-F1
#
_entry.id   AF-A0A952FH88-F1
#
_cell.length_a   1.000
_cell.length_b   1.000
_cell.length_c   1.000
_cell.angle_alpha   90.00
_cell.angle_beta   90.00
_cell.angle_gamma   90.00
#
_symmetry.space_group_name_H-M   'P 1'
#
loop_
_entity.id
_entity.type
_entity.pdbx_description
1 polymer ?
#
loop_
_entity_poly.entity_id
_entity_poly.type
_entity_poly.pdbx_seq_one_letter_code
_entity_poly.pdbx_strand_id
1 'polypeptide(L)'
;MQMFQKATLRVLFGILLCSVFSAGHAQIFDRLYPDSPNIALAQPLEWLVVPKDSIASPDAFTATAAATAESAAATRRNFQPFTEDTVLPTSETEEAWARFALPVTDNLQTWYVRLPGQVIYKVSLYARDAQGNWQAQSAGEAIAPANWNLRTRVPSFELQSHSDSPQSYYLRF
;
A
#
# COMPACT_ATOMS: atom_id res chain seq x y z
N MET A 1 -45.18 -50.58 16.67
CA MET A 1 -43.71 -50.57 16.79
C MET A 1 -43.20 -49.48 15.85
N GLN A 2 -42.84 -48.32 16.42
CA GLN A 2 -42.30 -47.17 15.69
C GLN A 2 -40.88 -47.45 15.22
N MET A 3 -40.50 -46.83 14.09
CA MET A 3 -39.30 -45.98 13.93
C MET A 3 -38.80 -46.13 12.49
N PHE A 4 -38.93 -45.09 11.66
CA PHE A 4 -37.95 -44.71 10.62
C PHE A 4 -38.44 -43.46 9.86
N GLN A 5 -38.50 -42.30 10.53
CA GLN A 5 -38.66 -41.00 9.86
C GLN A 5 -37.99 -39.89 10.68
N LYS A 6 -36.65 -39.85 10.73
CA LYS A 6 -35.91 -38.70 11.32
C LYS A 6 -34.63 -38.28 10.59
N ALA A 7 -34.22 -38.96 9.51
CA ALA A 7 -32.93 -38.67 8.88
C ALA A 7 -32.95 -37.52 7.85
N THR A 8 -34.11 -37.11 7.35
CA THR A 8 -34.20 -36.24 6.16
C THR A 8 -34.07 -34.74 6.46
N LEU A 9 -34.50 -34.29 7.65
CA LEU A 9 -34.56 -32.84 7.97
C LEU A 9 -33.18 -32.23 8.25
N ARG A 10 -32.25 -32.99 8.87
CA ARG A 10 -30.91 -32.51 9.21
C ARG A 10 -30.01 -32.34 7.99
N VAL A 11 -30.14 -33.24 7.00
CA VAL A 11 -29.40 -33.15 5.73
C VAL A 11 -29.91 -31.99 4.89
N LEU A 12 -31.24 -31.81 4.80
CA LEU A 12 -31.85 -30.66 4.14
C LEU A 12 -31.45 -29.33 4.79
N PHE A 13 -31.44 -29.25 6.12
CA PHE A 13 -31.02 -28.04 6.83
C PHE A 13 -29.53 -27.73 6.62
N GLY A 14 -28.67 -28.75 6.58
CA GLY A 14 -27.24 -28.58 6.29
C GLY A 14 -26.98 -28.03 4.88
N ILE A 15 -27.70 -28.54 3.87
CA ILE A 15 -27.57 -28.09 2.48
C ILE A 15 -28.14 -26.66 2.31
N LEU A 16 -29.25 -26.35 2.99
CA LEU A 16 -29.83 -25.00 2.98
C LEU A 16 -28.89 -24.00 3.66
N LEU A 17 -28.23 -24.39 4.76
CA LEU A 17 -27.28 -23.54 5.46
C LEU A 17 -26.05 -23.23 4.59
N CYS A 18 -25.48 -24.23 3.92
CA CYS A 18 -24.35 -24.04 3.00
C CYS A 18 -24.69 -23.15 1.80
N SER A 19 -25.93 -23.18 1.30
CA SER A 19 -26.35 -22.33 0.18
C SER A 19 -26.62 -20.88 0.58
N VAL A 20 -27.08 -20.61 1.81
CA VAL A 20 -27.30 -19.24 2.30
C VAL A 20 -25.98 -18.53 2.66
N PHE A 21 -24.95 -19.25 3.12
CA PHE A 21 -23.64 -18.67 3.42
C PHE A 21 -22.76 -18.42 2.17
N SER A 22 -23.07 -19.00 1.01
CA SER A 22 -22.33 -18.77 -0.24
C SER A 22 -22.62 -17.41 -0.88
N ALA A 23 -23.59 -16.65 -0.37
CA ALA A 23 -23.93 -15.30 -0.86
C ALA A 23 -23.21 -14.17 -0.12
N GLY A 24 -22.17 -14.50 0.67
CA GLY A 24 -21.20 -13.52 1.13
C GLY A 24 -20.45 -12.97 -0.07
N HIS A 25 -21.00 -11.94 -0.70
CA HIS A 25 -20.31 -11.18 -1.72
C HIS A 25 -19.02 -10.67 -1.07
N ALA A 26 -17.87 -11.15 -1.53
CA ALA A 26 -16.63 -10.46 -1.24
C ALA A 26 -16.83 -9.02 -1.70
N GLN A 27 -16.86 -8.06 -0.76
CA GLN A 27 -16.90 -6.66 -1.13
C GLN A 27 -15.61 -6.39 -1.94
N ILE A 28 -15.77 -6.19 -3.23
CA ILE A 28 -14.68 -5.78 -4.11
C ILE A 28 -14.46 -4.29 -3.81
N PHE A 29 -13.55 -4.01 -2.88
CA PHE A 29 -13.23 -2.65 -2.45
C PHE A 29 -12.39 -1.87 -3.46
N ASP A 30 -12.05 -2.47 -4.60
CA ASP A 30 -11.30 -1.87 -5.71
C ASP A 30 -12.22 -1.46 -6.86
N ARG A 31 -13.54 -1.48 -6.65
CA ARG A 31 -14.51 -1.01 -7.64
C ARG A 31 -14.42 0.51 -7.74
N LEU A 32 -13.67 1.00 -8.72
CA LEU A 32 -13.78 2.37 -9.19
C LEU A 32 -15.16 2.54 -9.83
N TYR A 33 -15.95 3.51 -9.36
CA TYR A 33 -17.23 3.82 -9.98
C TYR A 33 -16.97 4.56 -11.29
N PRO A 34 -17.88 4.51 -12.29
CA PRO A 34 -17.70 5.22 -13.56
C PRO A 34 -17.42 6.72 -13.40
N ASP A 35 -17.97 7.32 -12.34
CA ASP A 35 -17.77 8.73 -11.98
C ASP A 35 -16.66 8.94 -10.93
N SER A 36 -15.96 7.89 -10.53
CA SER A 36 -14.77 8.05 -9.69
C SER A 36 -13.70 8.76 -10.50
N PRO A 37 -13.11 9.85 -9.98
CA PRO A 37 -11.99 10.49 -10.66
C PRO A 37 -10.89 9.44 -10.87
N ASN A 38 -10.37 9.35 -12.09
CA ASN A 38 -9.17 8.57 -12.35
C ASN A 38 -8.05 9.18 -11.50
N ILE A 39 -7.58 8.43 -10.51
CA ILE A 39 -6.45 8.85 -9.68
C ILE A 39 -5.20 8.73 -10.55
N ALA A 40 -4.89 9.80 -11.28
CA ALA A 40 -3.64 9.92 -12.00
C ALA A 40 -2.58 10.43 -11.02
N LEU A 41 -1.59 9.58 -10.74
CA LEU A 41 -0.38 10.02 -10.04
C LEU A 41 0.32 11.09 -10.90
N ALA A 42 0.97 12.07 -10.26
CA ALA A 42 1.74 13.08 -10.96
C ALA A 42 2.96 12.50 -11.69
N GLN A 43 3.44 11.35 -11.21
CA GLN A 43 4.50 10.56 -11.81
C GLN A 43 4.13 9.08 -11.69
N PRO A 44 4.54 8.23 -12.65
CA PRO A 44 4.37 6.79 -12.50
C PRO A 44 4.91 6.30 -11.15
N LEU A 45 4.24 5.32 -10.58
CA LEU A 45 4.81 4.58 -9.46
C LEU A 45 6.08 3.89 -9.96
N GLU A 46 7.16 4.03 -9.22
CA GLU A 46 8.44 3.39 -9.54
C GLU A 46 9.01 2.72 -8.30
N TRP A 47 9.91 1.77 -8.47
CA TRP A 47 10.47 0.99 -7.37
C TRP A 47 11.93 0.60 -7.60
N LEU A 48 12.63 0.21 -6.54
CA LEU A 48 13.96 -0.36 -6.60
C LEU A 48 14.19 -1.29 -5.40
N VAL A 49 15.28 -2.05 -5.46
CA VAL A 49 15.71 -2.97 -4.40
C VAL A 49 17.04 -2.52 -3.87
N VAL A 50 17.20 -2.67 -2.56
CA VAL A 50 18.41 -2.29 -1.85
C VAL A 50 18.75 -3.38 -0.84
N PRO A 51 20.03 -3.50 -0.43
CA PRO A 51 20.36 -4.31 0.74
C PRO A 51 19.57 -3.80 1.95
N LYS A 52 19.02 -4.72 2.72
CA LYS A 52 18.21 -4.43 3.90
C LYS A 52 18.94 -3.50 4.85
N ASP A 53 18.24 -2.51 5.37
CA ASP A 53 18.76 -1.47 6.28
C ASP A 53 19.88 -0.59 5.70
N SER A 54 20.19 -0.67 4.40
CA SER A 54 21.18 0.21 3.76
C SER A 54 20.69 1.64 3.57
N ILE A 55 19.38 1.88 3.65
CA ILE A 55 18.77 3.21 3.55
C ILE A 55 17.94 3.49 4.81
N ALA A 56 18.37 4.51 5.56
CA ALA A 56 17.66 4.94 6.76
C ALA A 56 16.49 5.89 6.47
N SER A 57 16.61 6.73 5.45
CA SER A 57 15.66 7.82 5.12
C SER A 57 15.59 8.04 3.60
N PRO A 58 14.43 8.48 3.05
CA PRO A 58 14.31 8.84 1.64
C PRO A 58 15.23 9.96 1.17
N ASP A 59 15.88 10.71 2.07
CA ASP A 59 16.87 11.73 1.68
C ASP A 59 18.01 11.16 0.82
N ALA A 60 18.32 9.87 0.98
CA ALA A 60 19.29 9.16 0.15
C ALA A 60 18.87 9.06 -1.33
N PHE A 61 17.59 9.23 -1.66
CA PHE A 61 17.06 9.22 -3.03
C PHE A 61 16.85 10.63 -3.59
N THR A 62 16.72 11.65 -2.72
CA THR A 62 16.46 13.04 -3.13
C THR A 62 17.72 13.88 -3.29
N ALA A 63 18.91 13.30 -3.14
CA ALA A 63 20.19 13.99 -3.28
C ALA A 63 20.43 14.43 -4.74
N THR A 64 19.76 15.51 -5.15
CA THR A 64 20.00 16.26 -6.38
C THR A 64 19.74 17.73 -6.09
N ALA A 65 20.64 18.37 -5.34
CA ALA A 65 20.72 19.85 -5.30
C ALA A 65 22.09 20.39 -4.83
N ALA A 66 22.92 19.62 -4.11
CA ALA A 66 24.20 20.12 -3.59
C ALA A 66 25.38 19.14 -3.68
N ALA A 67 25.25 18.06 -4.45
CA ALA A 67 26.32 17.07 -4.62
C ALA A 67 26.97 17.31 -5.98
N THR A 68 28.28 17.58 -5.98
CA THR A 68 29.16 17.77 -7.14
C THR A 68 28.84 16.76 -8.24
N ALA A 69 28.91 17.17 -9.52
CA ALA A 69 28.43 16.40 -10.68
C ALA A 69 28.89 14.92 -10.75
N GLU A 70 30.01 14.57 -10.12
CA GLU A 70 30.53 13.20 -10.03
C GLU A 70 29.85 12.33 -8.94
N SER A 71 29.32 12.92 -7.86
CA SER A 71 28.54 12.20 -6.84
C SER A 71 27.05 12.07 -7.21
N ALA A 72 26.50 13.03 -7.96
CA ALA A 72 25.16 12.93 -8.53
C ALA A 72 25.01 11.81 -9.57
N ALA A 73 26.12 11.43 -10.25
CA ALA A 73 26.14 10.32 -11.21
C ALA A 73 26.23 8.94 -10.52
N ALA A 74 26.89 8.85 -9.36
CA ALA A 74 27.02 7.61 -8.58
C ALA A 74 25.77 7.28 -7.73
N THR A 75 24.91 8.26 -7.46
CA THR A 75 23.72 8.09 -6.58
C THR A 75 22.39 8.27 -7.33
N ARG A 76 22.39 8.23 -8.66
CA ARG A 76 21.16 7.91 -9.41
C ARG A 76 20.89 6.42 -9.27
N ARG A 77 20.36 5.99 -8.12
CA ARG A 77 19.79 4.65 -8.03
C ARG A 77 18.60 4.60 -8.98
N ASN A 78 18.66 3.70 -9.95
CA ASN A 78 17.69 3.62 -11.02
C ASN A 78 16.40 2.98 -10.50
N PHE A 79 15.45 3.82 -10.12
CA PHE A 79 14.06 3.42 -9.97
C PHE A 79 13.55 2.86 -11.30
N GLN A 80 12.82 1.75 -11.22
CA GLN A 80 12.20 1.06 -12.34
C GLN A 80 10.69 1.30 -12.30
N PRO A 81 10.00 1.42 -13.45
CA PRO A 81 8.55 1.56 -13.46
C PRO A 81 7.86 0.39 -12.76
N PHE A 82 6.81 0.70 -11.99
CA PHE A 82 5.89 -0.30 -11.46
C PHE A 82 4.80 -0.58 -12.50
N THR A 83 4.57 -1.85 -12.78
CA THR A 83 3.56 -2.37 -13.70
C THR A 83 2.61 -3.32 -12.98
N GLU A 84 1.51 -3.70 -13.61
CA GLU A 84 0.54 -4.65 -13.02
C GLU A 84 1.17 -6.01 -12.67
N ASP A 85 2.20 -6.42 -13.41
CA ASP A 85 2.94 -7.67 -13.18
C ASP A 85 4.13 -7.52 -12.21
N THR A 86 4.34 -6.33 -11.65
CA THR A 86 5.49 -6.08 -10.76
C THR A 86 5.31 -6.79 -9.43
N VAL A 87 6.24 -7.69 -9.13
CA VAL A 87 6.40 -8.29 -7.80
C VAL A 87 7.60 -7.63 -7.13
N LEU A 88 7.37 -6.93 -6.01
CA LEU A 88 8.45 -6.33 -5.22
C LEU A 88 9.22 -7.44 -4.48
N PRO A 89 10.49 -7.69 -4.81
CA PRO A 89 11.25 -8.72 -4.16
C PRO A 89 11.69 -8.21 -2.78
N THR A 90 11.34 -8.97 -1.74
CA THR A 90 11.77 -8.74 -0.36
C THR A 90 12.35 -10.04 0.17
N SER A 91 13.41 -9.93 0.95
CA SER A 91 14.09 -11.10 1.53
C SER A 91 14.71 -10.76 2.88
N GLU A 92 15.46 -11.69 3.45
CA GLU A 92 16.21 -11.42 4.68
C GLU A 92 17.37 -10.44 4.48
N THR A 93 17.86 -10.30 3.24
CA THR A 93 19.03 -9.47 2.91
C THR A 93 18.69 -8.26 2.06
N GLU A 94 17.47 -8.19 1.52
CA GLU A 94 17.03 -7.14 0.59
C GLU A 94 15.66 -6.61 0.98
N GLU A 95 15.47 -5.32 0.73
CA GLU A 95 14.20 -4.62 0.92
C GLU A 95 13.87 -3.81 -0.33
N ALA A 96 12.57 -3.62 -0.56
CA ALA A 96 12.08 -2.87 -1.71
C ALA A 96 11.65 -1.46 -1.27
N TRP A 97 11.99 -0.48 -2.11
CA TRP A 97 11.51 0.88 -1.98
C TRP A 97 10.68 1.25 -3.19
N ALA A 98 9.47 1.79 -2.99
CA ALA A 98 8.66 2.35 -4.04
C ALA A 98 8.50 3.87 -3.84
N ARG A 99 8.44 4.64 -4.93
CA ARG A 99 8.21 6.08 -4.93
C ARG A 99 7.04 6.43 -5.83
N PHE A 100 6.24 7.39 -5.39
CA PHE A 100 5.17 7.98 -6.19
C PHE A 100 5.01 9.45 -5.86
N ALA A 101 4.33 10.18 -6.73
CA ALA A 101 3.98 11.57 -6.50
C ALA A 101 2.48 11.79 -6.67
N LEU A 102 1.87 12.48 -5.71
CA LEU A 102 0.46 12.88 -5.82
C LEU A 102 0.35 14.14 -6.70
N PRO A 103 -0.78 14.30 -7.42
CA PRO A 103 -1.04 15.51 -8.20
C PRO A 103 -1.11 16.76 -7.31
N VAL A 104 -0.84 17.90 -7.93
CA VAL A 104 -1.10 19.22 -7.33
C VAL A 104 -2.59 19.37 -7.08
N THR A 105 -2.96 19.84 -5.89
CA THR A 105 -4.36 20.06 -5.50
C THR A 105 -4.53 21.48 -4.96
N ASP A 106 -5.41 22.24 -5.62
CA ASP A 106 -5.74 23.63 -5.22
C ASP A 106 -6.42 23.70 -3.85
N ASN A 107 -7.08 22.61 -3.44
CA ASN A 107 -7.69 22.46 -2.13
C ASN A 107 -7.00 21.33 -1.36
N LEU A 108 -7.20 21.30 -0.04
CA LEU A 108 -6.79 20.18 0.79
C LEU A 108 -7.52 18.90 0.35
N GLN A 109 -6.75 17.90 -0.08
CA GLN A 109 -7.26 16.61 -0.53
C GLN A 109 -6.74 15.51 0.40
N THR A 110 -7.64 14.60 0.78
CA THR A 110 -7.29 13.36 1.48
C THR A 110 -7.18 12.22 0.49
N TRP A 111 -6.10 11.46 0.59
CA TRP A 111 -5.78 10.29 -0.21
C TRP A 111 -5.60 9.08 0.68
N TYR A 112 -6.01 7.92 0.19
CA TYR A 112 -5.81 6.65 0.86
C TYR A 112 -4.94 5.74 0.02
N VAL A 113 -3.74 5.44 0.50
CA VAL A 113 -2.87 4.41 -0.08
C VAL A 113 -3.30 3.08 0.53
N ARG A 114 -3.74 2.15 -0.30
CA ARG A 114 -4.21 0.83 0.14
C ARG A 114 -3.36 -0.23 -0.55
N LEU A 115 -2.93 -1.24 0.20
CA LEU A 115 -2.11 -2.33 -0.31
C LEU A 115 -2.88 -3.66 -0.19
N PRO A 116 -3.89 -3.90 -1.04
CA PRO A 116 -4.63 -5.16 -1.07
C PRO A 116 -3.82 -6.27 -1.76
N GLY A 117 -4.21 -7.53 -1.54
CA GLY A 117 -3.77 -8.65 -2.39
C GLY A 117 -2.82 -9.67 -1.75
N GLN A 118 -2.08 -9.31 -0.71
CA GLN A 118 -1.17 -10.26 -0.02
C GLN A 118 -0.86 -9.84 1.41
N VAL A 119 -0.46 -10.81 2.24
CA VAL A 119 0.01 -10.52 3.61
C VAL A 119 1.36 -9.84 3.50
N ILE A 120 1.43 -8.58 3.93
CA ILE A 120 2.66 -7.80 3.98
C ILE A 120 3.21 -7.89 5.41
N TYR A 121 4.46 -8.35 5.55
CA TYR A 121 5.10 -8.46 6.85
C TYR A 121 5.21 -7.08 7.53
N LYS A 122 5.78 -6.10 6.82
CA LYS A 122 5.80 -4.70 7.24
C LYS A 122 5.88 -3.82 5.99
N VAL A 123 5.23 -2.66 6.05
CA VAL A 123 5.40 -1.58 5.09
C VAL A 123 5.41 -0.26 5.85
N SER A 124 6.29 0.64 5.46
CA SER A 124 6.38 1.99 6.01
C SER A 124 6.17 3.02 4.90
N LEU A 125 5.19 3.91 5.08
CA LEU A 125 5.01 5.10 4.25
C LEU A 125 5.79 6.27 4.85
N TYR A 126 6.60 6.91 4.03
CA TYR A 126 7.33 8.14 4.35
C TYR A 126 6.70 9.32 3.63
N ALA A 127 6.35 10.35 4.40
CA ALA A 127 5.83 11.63 3.93
C ALA A 127 6.55 12.78 4.64
N ARG A 128 6.64 13.94 4.01
CA ARG A 128 7.17 15.14 4.68
C ARG A 128 6.08 15.76 5.56
N ASP A 129 6.45 16.17 6.78
CA ASP A 129 5.60 17.01 7.62
C ASP A 129 5.65 18.49 7.20
N ALA A 130 4.93 19.35 7.93
CA ALA A 130 4.88 20.78 7.67
C ALA A 130 6.24 21.49 7.83
N GLN A 131 7.18 20.88 8.57
CA GLN A 131 8.55 21.36 8.73
C GLN A 131 9.50 20.76 7.68
N GLY A 132 9.00 19.90 6.80
CA GLY A 132 9.76 19.24 5.76
C GLY A 132 10.51 18.00 6.23
N ASN A 133 10.35 17.55 7.48
CA ASN A 133 11.01 16.34 7.97
C ASN A 133 10.26 15.10 7.51
N TRP A 134 10.99 14.00 7.26
CA TRP A 134 10.36 12.72 6.97
C TRP A 134 9.69 12.14 8.22
N GLN A 135 8.40 11.86 8.09
CA GLN A 135 7.62 11.10 9.05
C GLN A 135 7.29 9.73 8.45
N ALA A 136 7.45 8.68 9.25
CA ALA A 136 7.16 7.32 8.85
C ALA A 136 5.94 6.79 9.59
N GLN A 137 5.01 6.20 8.85
CA GLN A 137 3.90 5.42 9.39
C GLN A 137 4.04 3.99 8.90
N SER A 138 3.81 3.01 9.78
CA SER A 138 3.97 1.60 9.41
C SER A 138 2.70 0.80 9.65
N ALA A 139 2.50 -0.22 8.81
CA ALA A 139 1.45 -1.23 8.94
C ALA A 139 1.99 -2.58 8.44
N GLY A 140 1.24 -3.67 8.67
CA GLY A 140 1.64 -5.03 8.28
C GLY A 140 1.53 -6.02 9.44
N GLU A 141 1.78 -7.29 9.15
CA GLU A 141 1.67 -8.42 10.09
C GLU A 141 2.54 -8.24 11.35
N ALA A 142 3.73 -7.68 11.19
CA ALA A 142 4.68 -7.43 12.29
C ALA A 142 4.18 -6.39 13.30
N ILE A 143 3.08 -5.69 13.01
CA ILE A 143 2.51 -4.62 13.83
C ILE A 143 1.06 -4.98 14.13
N ALA A 144 0.68 -4.99 15.42
CA ALA A 144 -0.71 -5.21 15.79
C ALA A 144 -1.63 -4.22 15.05
N PRO A 145 -2.76 -4.64 14.45
CA PRO A 145 -3.66 -3.74 13.73
C PRO A 145 -4.17 -2.54 14.57
N ALA A 146 -4.18 -2.70 15.90
CA ALA A 146 -4.52 -1.63 16.83
C ALA A 146 -3.48 -0.50 16.90
N ASN A 147 -2.27 -0.73 16.39
CA ASN A 147 -1.17 0.23 16.36
C ASN A 147 -0.91 0.75 14.93
N TRP A 148 -1.70 0.34 13.94
CA TRP A 148 -1.64 0.94 12.62
C TRP A 148 -2.20 2.35 12.67
N ASN A 149 -1.62 3.27 11.88
CA ASN A 149 -2.11 4.65 11.80
C ASN A 149 -3.58 4.70 11.33
N LEU A 150 -3.92 3.85 10.35
CA LEU A 150 -5.29 3.67 9.89
C LEU A 150 -5.77 2.25 10.18
N ARG A 151 -6.74 2.11 11.09
CA ARG A 151 -7.31 0.83 11.53
C ARG A 151 -8.21 0.24 10.45
N THR A 152 -7.60 -0.50 9.54
CA THR A 152 -8.25 -1.09 8.35
C THR A 152 -7.92 -2.57 8.25
N ARG A 153 -8.60 -3.29 7.34
CA ARG A 153 -8.41 -4.73 7.14
C ARG A 153 -7.14 -5.09 6.36
N VAL A 154 -6.58 -4.12 5.64
CA VAL A 154 -5.34 -4.26 4.84
C VAL A 154 -4.44 -3.08 5.17
N PRO A 155 -3.10 -3.22 5.09
CA PRO A 155 -2.18 -2.10 5.29
C PRO A 155 -2.61 -0.90 4.45
N SER A 156 -2.93 0.20 5.13
CA SER A 156 -3.44 1.41 4.51
C SER A 156 -2.91 2.65 5.23
N PHE A 157 -2.77 3.73 4.47
CA PHE A 157 -2.27 5.01 4.96
C PHE A 157 -3.13 6.15 4.46
N GLU A 158 -3.30 7.18 5.29
CA GLU A 158 -3.93 8.43 4.91
C GLU A 158 -2.85 9.47 4.62
N LEU A 159 -2.97 10.15 3.49
CA LEU A 159 -2.14 11.28 3.09
C LEU A 159 -3.03 12.50 2.89
N GLN A 160 -2.54 13.66 3.31
CA GLN A 160 -3.16 14.93 2.98
C GLN A 160 -2.22 15.69 2.04
N SER A 161 -2.76 16.19 0.93
CA SER A 161 -2.02 17.04 0.00
C SER A 161 -2.71 18.38 -0.17
N HIS A 162 -1.92 19.44 -0.10
CA HIS A 162 -2.24 20.77 -0.59
C HIS A 162 -0.90 21.42 -0.92
N SER A 163 -0.55 21.47 -2.19
CA SER A 163 0.76 21.95 -2.61
C SER A 163 0.72 22.50 -4.01
N ASP A 164 1.45 23.59 -4.23
CA ASP A 164 1.67 24.20 -5.55
C ASP A 164 2.63 23.37 -6.43
N SER A 165 3.21 22.28 -5.89
CA SER A 165 4.11 21.39 -6.62
C SER A 165 3.90 19.92 -6.24
N PRO A 166 4.12 18.95 -7.16
CA PRO A 166 4.02 17.53 -6.82
C PRO A 166 4.97 17.14 -5.69
N GLN A 167 4.45 16.47 -4.67
CA GLN A 167 5.24 15.96 -3.55
C GLN A 167 5.52 14.46 -3.74
N SER A 168 6.75 14.05 -3.50
CA SER A 168 7.15 12.64 -3.54
C SER A 168 6.94 11.96 -2.19
N TYR A 169 6.40 10.75 -2.26
CA TYR A 169 6.18 9.84 -1.13
C TYR A 169 6.92 8.53 -1.39
N TYR A 170 7.29 7.84 -0.33
CA TYR A 170 8.04 6.59 -0.43
C TYR A 170 7.41 5.50 0.42
N LEU A 171 7.38 4.27 -0.11
CA LEU A 171 7.04 3.06 0.63
C LEU A 171 8.30 2.21 0.77
N ARG A 172 8.54 1.68 1.96
CA ARG A 172 9.59 0.69 2.25
C ARG A 172 8.93 -0.62 2.68
N PHE A 173 9.32 -1.73 2.06
CA PHE A 173 8.81 -3.08 2.33
C PHE A 173 9.90 -3.95 2.94
#